data_AF-A0A9P5TVP2-F1
#
_entry.id   AF-A0A9P5TVP2-F1
#
_cell.length_a   1.000
_cell.length_b   1.000
_cell.length_c   1.000
_cell.angle_alpha   90.00
_cell.angle_beta   90.00
_cell.angle_gamma   90.00
#
_symmetry.space_group_name_H-M   'P 1'
#
loop_
_entity.id
_entity.type
_entity.pdbx_description
1 polymer ?
#
loop_
_entity_poly.entity_id
_entity_poly.type
_entity_poly.pdbx_seq_one_letter_code
_entity_poly.pdbx_strand_id
1 'polypeptide(L)'
;MDKRQDSNTRPPTRQPQHDSQSQAHDSILARTAVSLEYASLRNSGHCPLGIYIVPTSTNILVWDAVFFVHQGYYADSILKFRLTFPKNYPESAPAVDFITDVFHPLISQRGSFNLSPRFRPWRAREHHVFDVLHWIKVAFKKHALDHFQESECSNKEAYRFVYHESTQSFAALARQSASLSRSESALFELDHPSPISNVGTEIAFRKMNADQLAKERSKLGLAAWQDERSP
;
A
#
# COMPACT_ATOMS: atom_id res chain seq x y z
N MET A 1 -77.71 -19.12 -12.94
CA MET A 1 -76.92 -17.88 -13.05
C MET A 1 -76.46 -17.49 -11.65
N ASP A 2 -75.35 -16.75 -11.55
CA ASP A 2 -74.65 -16.31 -10.32
C ASP A 2 -73.61 -17.25 -9.68
N LYS A 3 -72.38 -17.17 -10.20
CA LYS A 3 -71.16 -17.37 -9.41
C LYS A 3 -70.61 -15.98 -9.03
N ARG A 4 -70.61 -15.70 -7.73
CA ARG A 4 -70.05 -14.48 -7.12
C ARG A 4 -68.53 -14.44 -7.29
N GLN A 5 -68.05 -13.23 -7.58
CA GLN A 5 -66.65 -12.81 -7.48
C GLN A 5 -66.20 -12.88 -6.03
N ASP A 6 -64.96 -13.34 -5.80
CA ASP A 6 -64.17 -12.80 -4.70
C ASP A 6 -62.73 -12.59 -5.16
N SER A 7 -62.38 -11.32 -5.09
CA SER A 7 -61.03 -10.79 -5.24
C SER A 7 -60.33 -10.94 -3.90
N ASN A 8 -59.08 -11.43 -3.88
CA ASN A 8 -58.20 -11.01 -2.79
C ASN A 8 -56.73 -10.91 -3.21
N THR A 9 -56.28 -9.68 -3.02
CA THR A 9 -55.03 -9.02 -3.36
C THR A 9 -53.85 -9.62 -2.59
N ARG A 10 -52.76 -9.96 -3.29
CA ARG A 10 -51.45 -10.23 -2.65
C ARG A 10 -50.92 -8.94 -2.00
N PRO A 11 -50.29 -9.02 -0.80
CA PRO A 11 -49.70 -7.84 -0.17
C PRO A 11 -48.52 -7.32 -1.02
N PRO A 12 -48.26 -6.01 -1.01
CA PRO A 12 -47.17 -5.44 -1.79
C PRO A 12 -45.82 -5.83 -1.18
N THR A 13 -44.94 -6.32 -2.05
CA THR A 13 -43.53 -6.59 -1.81
C THR A 13 -42.85 -5.35 -1.24
N ARG A 14 -42.35 -5.44 0.00
CA ARG A 14 -41.58 -4.38 0.66
C ARG A 14 -40.21 -4.26 -0.05
N GLN A 15 -40.02 -3.19 -0.82
CA GLN A 15 -38.77 -2.88 -1.51
C GLN A 15 -37.67 -2.35 -0.55
N PRO A 16 -36.38 -2.47 -0.93
CA PRO A 16 -35.21 -2.25 -0.07
C PRO A 16 -34.84 -0.77 0.00
N GLN A 17 -35.38 -0.03 0.97
CA GLN A 17 -35.00 1.38 1.22
C GLN A 17 -34.05 1.55 2.43
N HIS A 18 -33.82 0.49 3.21
CA HIS A 18 -33.07 0.58 4.48
C HIS A 18 -31.55 0.38 4.33
N ASP A 19 -31.08 -0.20 3.22
CA ASP A 19 -29.65 -0.52 3.01
C ASP A 19 -28.82 0.67 2.50
N SER A 20 -29.45 1.66 1.85
CA SER A 20 -28.72 2.79 1.27
C SER A 20 -28.32 3.85 2.32
N GLN A 21 -29.09 3.98 3.39
CA GLN A 21 -28.79 4.93 4.48
C GLN A 21 -27.72 4.41 5.44
N SER A 22 -27.71 3.11 5.74
CA SER A 22 -26.66 2.48 6.56
C SER A 22 -25.31 2.48 5.84
N GLN A 23 -25.27 2.11 4.57
CA GLN A 23 -24.04 2.15 3.76
C GLN A 23 -23.45 3.56 3.61
N ALA A 24 -24.30 4.58 3.55
CA ALA A 24 -23.85 5.98 3.50
C ALA A 24 -23.25 6.43 4.85
N HIS A 25 -23.87 6.03 5.97
CA HIS A 25 -23.38 6.35 7.31
C HIS A 25 -22.03 5.66 7.60
N ASP A 26 -21.90 4.38 7.26
CA ASP A 26 -20.65 3.63 7.43
C ASP A 26 -19.50 4.25 6.59
N SER A 27 -19.81 4.69 5.38
CA SER A 27 -18.87 5.42 4.51
C SER A 27 -18.40 6.75 5.13
N ILE A 28 -19.27 7.47 5.85
CA ILE A 28 -18.90 8.72 6.53
C ILE A 28 -17.98 8.43 7.72
N LEU A 29 -18.30 7.41 8.52
CA LEU A 29 -17.47 7.00 9.65
C LEU A 29 -16.08 6.54 9.18
N ALA A 30 -16.02 5.71 8.13
CA ALA A 30 -14.76 5.27 7.55
C ALA A 30 -13.92 6.43 7.03
N ARG A 31 -14.53 7.38 6.30
CA ARG A 31 -13.83 8.60 5.85
C ARG A 31 -13.30 9.44 7.00
N THR A 32 -14.07 9.57 8.08
CA THR A 32 -13.67 10.32 9.27
C THR A 32 -12.50 9.62 9.97
N ALA A 33 -12.58 8.30 10.17
CA ALA A 33 -11.52 7.50 10.75
C ALA A 33 -10.22 7.59 9.91
N VAL A 34 -10.31 7.39 8.60
CA VAL A 34 -9.16 7.51 7.69
C VAL A 34 -8.55 8.92 7.71
N SER A 35 -9.38 9.97 7.81
CA SER A 35 -8.87 11.35 7.93
C SER A 35 -8.09 11.55 9.23
N LEU A 36 -8.54 10.97 10.34
CA LEU A 36 -7.84 11.00 11.62
C LEU A 36 -6.53 10.21 11.58
N GLU A 37 -6.52 9.04 10.94
CA GLU A 37 -5.31 8.25 10.68
C GLU A 37 -4.29 9.03 9.85
N TYR A 38 -4.74 9.76 8.82
CA TYR A 38 -3.83 10.57 8.02
C TYR A 38 -3.23 11.72 8.83
N ALA A 39 -4.04 12.36 9.67
CA ALA A 39 -3.57 13.40 10.58
C ALA A 39 -2.56 12.84 11.59
N SER A 40 -2.74 11.61 12.08
CA SER A 40 -1.84 10.97 13.04
C SER A 40 -0.46 10.71 12.44
N LEU A 41 -0.36 10.41 11.14
CA LEU A 41 0.94 10.22 10.46
C LEU A 41 1.88 11.42 10.55
N ARG A 42 1.37 12.63 10.83
CA ARG A 42 2.17 13.84 11.02
C ARG A 42 2.94 13.85 12.35
N ASN A 43 2.55 13.04 13.34
CA ASN A 43 3.27 13.02 14.60
C ASN A 43 4.59 12.23 14.45
N SER A 44 5.56 12.59 15.28
CA SER A 44 6.88 11.96 15.29
C SER A 44 6.75 10.45 15.55
N GLY A 45 7.34 9.64 14.67
CA GLY A 45 7.39 8.18 14.81
C GLY A 45 6.20 7.40 14.24
N HIS A 46 5.14 8.04 13.75
CA HIS A 46 4.04 7.32 13.09
C HIS A 46 4.32 7.01 11.62
N CYS A 47 4.91 7.95 10.86
CA CYS A 47 5.37 7.63 9.52
C CYS A 47 6.82 7.11 9.56
N PRO A 48 7.08 5.85 9.16
CA PRO A 48 8.43 5.32 9.18
C PRO A 48 9.31 6.00 8.13
N LEU A 49 10.57 6.29 8.50
CA LEU A 49 11.54 6.92 7.59
C LEU A 49 11.65 6.17 6.26
N GLY A 50 11.66 6.93 5.16
CA GLY A 50 11.73 6.40 3.80
C GLY A 50 10.37 6.08 3.18
N ILE A 51 9.26 6.16 3.93
CA ILE A 51 7.91 6.05 3.38
C ILE A 51 7.30 7.44 3.24
N TYR A 52 6.76 7.72 2.05
CA TYR A 52 5.97 8.90 1.75
C TYR A 52 4.60 8.43 1.31
N ILE A 53 3.55 9.06 1.82
CA ILE A 53 2.17 8.63 1.56
C ILE A 53 1.27 9.84 1.41
N VAL A 54 0.38 9.78 0.43
CA VAL A 54 -0.59 10.83 0.13
C VAL A 54 -1.95 10.20 -0.21
N PRO A 55 -3.06 10.74 0.32
CA PRO A 55 -4.38 10.33 -0.12
C PRO A 55 -4.63 10.79 -1.55
N THR A 56 -5.34 9.97 -2.33
CA THR A 56 -5.75 10.32 -3.68
C THR A 56 -6.75 11.47 -3.67
N SER A 57 -6.60 12.40 -4.62
CA SER A 57 -7.49 13.57 -4.77
C SER A 57 -8.96 13.18 -5.04
N THR A 58 -9.16 12.04 -5.69
CA THR A 58 -10.49 11.52 -6.04
C THR A 58 -11.15 10.74 -4.90
N ASN A 59 -10.38 10.05 -4.08
CA ASN A 59 -10.90 9.22 -2.99
C ASN A 59 -9.92 9.12 -1.82
N ILE A 60 -10.31 9.71 -0.68
CA ILE A 60 -9.55 9.64 0.57
C ILE A 60 -9.37 8.22 1.12
N LEU A 61 -10.19 7.25 0.70
CA LEU A 61 -10.04 5.83 1.07
C LEU A 61 -8.98 5.12 0.23
N VAL A 62 -8.27 5.83 -0.64
CA VAL A 62 -7.16 5.28 -1.43
C VAL A 62 -5.96 6.17 -1.20
N TRP A 63 -4.87 5.59 -0.71
CA TRP A 63 -3.62 6.33 -0.48
C TRP A 63 -2.52 5.74 -1.35
N ASP A 64 -1.85 6.59 -2.12
CA ASP A 64 -0.65 6.22 -2.85
C ASP A 64 0.57 6.50 -1.98
N ALA A 65 1.51 5.55 -1.99
CA ALA A 65 2.70 5.62 -1.20
C ALA A 65 3.93 5.21 -2.01
N VAL A 66 5.08 5.77 -1.62
CA VAL A 66 6.39 5.37 -2.10
C VAL A 66 7.28 5.03 -0.92
N PHE A 67 7.92 3.87 -0.99
CA PHE A 67 8.90 3.40 -0.02
C PHE A 67 10.29 3.37 -0.65
N PHE A 68 11.18 4.18 -0.10
CA PHE A 68 12.61 4.19 -0.37
C PHE A 68 13.31 3.25 0.61
N VAL A 69 13.85 2.16 0.09
CA VAL A 69 14.54 1.16 0.89
C VAL A 69 16.03 1.50 0.94
N HIS A 70 16.56 1.75 2.13
CA HIS A 70 17.97 2.14 2.30
C HIS A 70 18.91 0.98 2.67
N GLN A 71 18.38 -0.13 3.17
CA GLN A 71 19.19 -1.23 3.73
C GLN A 71 18.56 -2.60 3.44
N GLY A 72 19.39 -3.64 3.44
CA GLY A 72 18.96 -5.03 3.21
C GLY A 72 19.09 -5.48 1.75
N TYR A 73 18.43 -6.58 1.39
CA TYR A 73 18.51 -7.15 0.04
C TYR A 73 17.91 -6.24 -1.04
N TYR A 74 16.97 -5.38 -0.64
CA TYR A 74 16.27 -4.44 -1.51
C TYR A 74 16.83 -3.02 -1.41
N ALA A 75 18.07 -2.85 -0.95
CA ALA A 75 18.69 -1.52 -0.87
C ALA A 75 18.60 -0.78 -2.21
N ASP A 76 18.37 0.53 -2.13
CA ASP A 76 18.14 1.45 -3.25
C ASP A 76 16.87 1.17 -4.06
N SER A 77 15.94 0.36 -3.56
CA SER A 77 14.63 0.18 -4.21
C SER A 77 13.74 1.41 -4.02
N ILE A 78 12.99 1.75 -5.08
CA ILE A 78 11.91 2.74 -5.04
C ILE A 78 10.60 2.00 -5.28
N LEU A 79 9.88 1.69 -4.21
CA LEU A 79 8.70 0.83 -4.27
C LEU A 79 7.42 1.67 -4.18
N LYS A 80 6.66 1.72 -5.26
CA LYS A 80 5.33 2.34 -5.28
C LYS A 80 4.30 1.32 -4.81
N PHE A 81 3.44 1.69 -3.88
CA PHE A 81 2.37 0.84 -3.38
C PHE A 81 1.15 1.69 -3.00
N ARG A 82 0.00 1.04 -2.92
CA ARG A 82 -1.28 1.67 -2.65
C ARG A 82 -1.97 1.01 -1.47
N LEU A 83 -2.52 1.83 -0.59
CA LEU A 83 -3.43 1.38 0.46
C LEU A 83 -4.85 1.65 0.03
N THR A 84 -5.70 0.63 0.07
CA THR A 84 -7.14 0.75 -0.20
C THR A 84 -7.90 0.41 1.06
N PHE A 85 -8.60 1.40 1.61
CA PHE A 85 -9.41 1.26 2.82
C PHE A 85 -10.81 0.74 2.47
N PRO A 86 -11.31 -0.28 3.19
CA PRO A 86 -12.67 -0.73 2.99
C PRO A 86 -13.68 0.27 3.58
N LYS A 87 -14.92 0.23 3.12
CA LYS A 87 -15.98 1.16 3.58
C LYS A 87 -16.39 0.97 5.04
N ASN A 88 -16.03 -0.16 5.64
CA ASN A 88 -16.25 -0.47 7.06
C ASN A 88 -14.98 -0.24 7.91
N TYR A 89 -14.00 0.51 7.41
CA TYR A 89 -12.83 0.88 8.22
C TYR A 89 -13.25 1.68 9.47
N PRO A 90 -12.72 1.41 10.67
CA PRO A 90 -11.56 0.56 11.00
C PRO A 90 -11.87 -0.92 11.30
N GLU A 91 -13.10 -1.41 11.13
CA GLU A 91 -13.47 -2.79 11.48
C GLU A 91 -12.72 -3.85 10.65
N SER A 92 -12.32 -3.50 9.43
CA SER A 92 -11.53 -4.36 8.54
C SER A 92 -10.20 -3.71 8.16
N ALA A 93 -9.19 -4.55 7.94
CA ALA A 93 -7.85 -4.12 7.55
C ALA A 93 -7.86 -3.43 6.17
N PRO A 94 -6.98 -2.45 5.93
CA PRO A 94 -6.75 -1.93 4.59
C PRO A 94 -6.06 -3.00 3.72
N ALA A 95 -6.37 -2.99 2.42
CA ALA A 95 -5.60 -3.76 1.44
C ALA A 95 -4.34 -2.97 1.05
N VAL A 96 -3.23 -3.67 0.87
CA VAL A 96 -1.95 -3.09 0.45
C VAL A 96 -1.52 -3.78 -0.83
N ASP A 97 -1.41 -3.03 -1.91
CA ASP A 97 -1.04 -3.55 -3.22
C ASP A 97 0.15 -2.79 -3.79
N PHE A 98 1.22 -3.51 -4.10
CA PHE A 98 2.42 -2.98 -4.73
C PHE A 98 2.17 -2.76 -6.22
N ILE A 99 2.45 -1.53 -6.66
CA ILE A 99 2.40 -1.12 -8.06
C ILE A 99 3.72 -1.52 -8.72
N THR A 100 4.84 -1.31 -8.03
CA THR A 100 6.15 -1.80 -8.49
C THR A 100 6.22 -3.31 -8.34
N ASP A 101 6.70 -4.02 -9.36
CA ASP A 101 6.93 -5.46 -9.26
C ASP A 101 8.12 -5.77 -8.35
N VAL A 102 7.86 -6.56 -7.32
CA VAL A 102 8.82 -6.88 -6.27
C VAL A 102 8.80 -8.35 -5.95
N PHE A 103 9.97 -8.97 -6.06
CA PHE A 103 10.13 -10.35 -5.66
C PHE A 103 10.26 -10.46 -4.14
N HIS A 104 9.16 -10.67 -3.42
CA HIS A 104 9.13 -10.77 -1.95
C HIS A 104 8.20 -11.91 -1.46
N PRO A 105 8.52 -12.64 -0.38
CA PRO A 105 7.71 -13.77 0.11
C PRO A 105 6.25 -13.41 0.43
N LEU A 106 6.03 -12.22 1.01
CA LEU A 106 4.68 -11.71 1.35
C LEU A 106 3.95 -11.01 0.20
N ILE A 107 4.59 -10.80 -0.96
CA ILE A 107 3.98 -10.11 -2.10
C ILE A 107 3.58 -11.17 -3.13
N SER A 108 2.29 -11.19 -3.49
CA SER A 108 1.80 -12.02 -4.58
C SER A 108 2.35 -11.57 -5.93
N GLN A 109 2.36 -12.45 -6.94
CA GLN A 109 2.67 -12.08 -8.33
C GLN A 109 1.78 -10.95 -8.89
N ARG A 110 0.62 -10.70 -8.25
CA ARG A 110 -0.28 -9.59 -8.59
C ARG A 110 0.01 -8.29 -7.81
N GLY A 111 1.06 -8.25 -6.99
CA GLY A 111 1.43 -7.10 -6.15
C GLY A 111 0.75 -7.06 -4.78
N SER A 112 -0.24 -7.91 -4.50
CA SER A 112 -0.96 -7.86 -3.21
C SER A 112 -0.07 -8.33 -2.05
N PHE A 113 -0.01 -7.52 -0.99
CA PHE A 113 0.83 -7.74 0.18
C PHE A 113 0.04 -8.37 1.33
N ASN A 114 0.56 -9.45 1.89
CA ASN A 114 -0.11 -10.16 2.96
C ASN A 114 0.16 -9.54 4.35
N LEU A 115 -0.88 -8.97 4.95
CA LEU A 115 -0.87 -8.45 6.33
C LEU A 115 -1.07 -9.52 7.40
N SER A 116 -1.40 -10.74 6.99
CA SER A 116 -1.76 -11.82 7.89
C SER A 116 -0.74 -12.19 8.98
N PRO A 117 0.59 -12.20 8.72
CA PRO A 117 1.57 -12.61 9.72
C PRO A 117 1.54 -11.76 11.00
N ARG A 118 1.10 -10.49 10.88
CA ARG A 118 1.14 -9.53 11.99
C ARG A 118 -0.23 -9.13 12.51
N PHE A 119 -1.25 -9.21 11.66
CA PHE A 119 -2.57 -8.63 11.90
C PHE A 119 -3.72 -9.64 11.84
N ARG A 120 -3.47 -10.93 12.11
CA ARG A 120 -4.55 -11.92 12.31
C ARG A 120 -4.75 -12.26 13.80
N PRO A 121 -5.94 -12.00 14.38
CA PRO A 121 -7.09 -11.26 13.83
C PRO A 121 -6.88 -9.73 13.81
N TRP A 122 -7.50 -9.03 12.86
CA TRP A 122 -7.44 -7.56 12.78
C TRP A 122 -8.26 -6.95 13.92
N ARG A 123 -7.63 -6.06 14.70
CA ARG A 123 -8.23 -5.35 15.83
C ARG A 123 -8.28 -3.85 15.56
N ALA A 124 -9.47 -3.35 15.23
CA ALA A 124 -9.75 -1.95 14.92
C ALA A 124 -9.33 -0.93 15.99
N ARG A 125 -9.17 -1.36 17.25
CA ARG A 125 -8.79 -0.49 18.39
C ARG A 125 -7.30 -0.44 18.68
N GLU A 126 -6.54 -1.40 18.16
CA GLU A 126 -5.11 -1.55 18.45
C GLU A 126 -4.25 -1.41 17.19
N HIS A 127 -4.84 -1.53 16.00
CA HIS A 127 -4.11 -1.50 14.74
C HIS A 127 -4.48 -0.27 13.95
N HIS A 128 -3.49 0.57 13.75
CA HIS A 128 -3.58 1.81 13.00
C HIS A 128 -2.85 1.69 11.67
N VAL A 129 -3.01 2.69 10.80
CA VAL A 129 -2.33 2.68 9.50
C VAL A 129 -0.82 2.76 9.66
N PHE A 130 -0.34 3.51 10.66
CA PHE A 130 1.09 3.56 10.94
C PHE A 130 1.67 2.19 11.30
N ASP A 131 0.94 1.31 11.99
CA ASP A 131 1.42 -0.04 12.30
C ASP A 131 1.60 -0.86 11.02
N VAL A 132 0.68 -0.70 10.07
CA VAL A 132 0.77 -1.32 8.75
C VAL A 132 2.00 -0.81 8.01
N LEU A 133 2.26 0.50 8.03
CA LEU A 133 3.46 1.08 7.40
C LEU A 133 4.76 0.59 8.05
N HIS A 134 4.79 0.48 9.37
CA HIS A 134 5.92 -0.09 10.10
C HIS A 134 6.12 -1.56 9.74
N TRP A 135 5.03 -2.32 9.65
CA TRP A 135 5.07 -3.72 9.25
C TRP A 135 5.62 -3.89 7.85
N ILE A 136 5.17 -3.09 6.88
CA ILE A 136 5.72 -3.07 5.52
C ILE A 136 7.22 -2.83 5.61
N LYS A 137 7.69 -1.79 6.31
CA LYS A 137 9.13 -1.52 6.44
C LYS A 137 9.91 -2.67 7.09
N VAL A 138 9.35 -3.32 8.10
CA VAL A 138 9.99 -4.45 8.78
C VAL A 138 10.07 -5.67 7.88
N ALA A 139 9.05 -5.95 7.07
CA ALA A 139 9.01 -7.11 6.19
C ALA A 139 10.19 -7.19 5.21
N PHE A 140 10.70 -6.04 4.77
CA PHE A 140 11.88 -5.96 3.88
C PHE A 140 13.23 -6.15 4.60
N LYS A 141 13.24 -6.29 5.92
CA LYS A 141 14.45 -6.51 6.71
C LYS A 141 14.76 -8.00 6.84
N LYS A 142 16.06 -8.33 6.91
CA LYS A 142 16.55 -9.71 7.02
C LYS A 142 15.94 -10.48 8.19
N HIS A 143 15.90 -9.90 9.39
CA HIS A 143 15.35 -10.59 10.56
C HIS A 143 13.86 -10.91 10.43
N ALA A 144 13.07 -10.08 9.72
CA ALA A 144 11.66 -10.36 9.52
C ALA A 144 11.48 -11.49 8.51
N LEU A 145 12.31 -11.48 7.45
CA LEU A 145 12.36 -12.57 6.48
C LEU A 145 12.58 -13.91 7.18
N ASP A 146 13.49 -13.97 8.16
CA ASP A 146 13.87 -15.16 8.97
C ASP A 146 12.76 -15.70 9.89
N HIS A 147 11.69 -14.93 10.13
CA HIS A 147 10.59 -15.31 11.03
C HIS A 147 9.31 -15.71 10.29
N PHE A 148 9.24 -15.57 8.96
CA PHE A 148 8.05 -15.92 8.20
C PHE A 148 7.83 -17.42 8.11
N GLN A 149 6.56 -17.84 8.14
CA GLN A 149 6.18 -19.22 7.86
C GLN A 149 5.71 -19.37 6.41
N GLU A 150 5.92 -20.56 5.84
CA GLU A 150 5.51 -20.89 4.47
C GLU A 150 3.99 -20.69 4.25
N SER A 151 3.18 -21.00 5.27
CA SER A 151 1.70 -20.87 5.23
C SER A 151 1.22 -19.42 5.08
N GLU A 152 2.06 -18.45 5.42
CA GLU A 152 1.75 -17.03 5.39
C GLU A 152 2.32 -16.33 4.15
N CYS A 153 3.22 -16.99 3.42
CA CYS A 153 3.86 -16.45 2.23
C CYS A 153 2.94 -16.58 1.02
N SER A 154 2.58 -15.43 0.42
CA SER A 154 1.82 -15.39 -0.83
C SER A 154 2.64 -15.89 -2.02
N ASN A 155 3.96 -15.72 -1.97
CA ASN A 155 4.88 -16.21 -2.98
C ASN A 155 5.77 -17.31 -2.38
N LYS A 156 5.35 -18.57 -2.59
CA LYS A 156 6.07 -19.76 -2.13
C LYS A 156 7.46 -19.91 -2.76
N GLU A 157 7.62 -19.46 -4.00
CA GLU A 157 8.93 -19.49 -4.68
C GLU A 157 9.91 -18.56 -3.99
N ALA A 158 9.51 -17.32 -3.69
CA ALA A 158 10.36 -16.37 -2.97
C ALA A 158 10.75 -16.90 -1.58
N TYR A 159 9.82 -17.51 -0.85
CA TYR A 159 10.13 -18.20 0.41
C TYR A 159 11.13 -19.35 0.20
N ARG A 160 10.92 -20.20 -0.82
CA ARG A 160 11.84 -21.31 -1.13
C ARG A 160 13.25 -20.83 -1.47
N PHE A 161 13.40 -19.73 -2.21
CA PHE A 161 14.71 -19.17 -2.52
C PHE A 161 15.44 -18.63 -1.28
N VAL A 162 14.71 -17.99 -0.35
CA VAL A 162 15.30 -17.49 0.91
C VAL A 162 15.86 -18.64 1.76
N TYR A 163 15.12 -19.74 1.86
CA TYR A 163 15.36 -20.77 2.88
C TYR A 163 15.90 -22.12 2.37
N HIS A 164 15.64 -22.49 1.12
CA HIS A 164 15.88 -23.85 0.63
C HIS A 164 16.84 -23.94 -0.55
N GLU A 165 16.90 -22.94 -1.44
CA GLU A 165 17.78 -23.02 -2.63
C GLU A 165 19.11 -22.30 -2.46
N SER A 166 19.11 -20.98 -2.17
CA SER A 166 20.32 -20.19 -1.87
C SER A 166 19.96 -18.74 -1.57
N THR A 167 20.41 -18.24 -0.42
CA THR A 167 20.27 -16.82 -0.04
C THR A 167 20.92 -15.88 -1.09
N GLN A 168 21.92 -16.34 -1.85
CA GLN A 168 22.56 -15.55 -2.90
C GLN A 168 21.64 -15.36 -4.11
N SER A 169 20.90 -16.39 -4.52
CA SER A 169 19.94 -16.32 -5.62
C SER A 169 18.80 -15.36 -5.29
N PHE A 170 18.27 -15.45 -4.07
CA PHE A 170 17.28 -14.48 -3.58
C PHE A 170 17.82 -13.06 -3.59
N ALA A 171 19.03 -12.85 -3.08
CA ALA A 171 19.66 -11.53 -3.07
C ALA A 171 19.87 -10.97 -4.48
N ALA A 172 20.20 -11.81 -5.47
CA ALA A 172 20.35 -11.40 -6.86
C ALA A 172 19.00 -10.95 -7.46
N LEU A 173 17.93 -11.71 -7.26
CA LEU A 173 16.58 -11.35 -7.72
C LEU A 173 16.05 -10.09 -7.04
N ALA A 174 16.28 -9.95 -5.73
CA ALA A 174 15.93 -8.74 -4.98
C ALA A 174 16.66 -7.50 -5.52
N ARG A 175 17.97 -7.61 -5.80
CA ARG A 175 18.74 -6.52 -6.44
C ARG A 175 18.28 -6.22 -7.85
N GLN A 176 17.90 -7.23 -8.63
CA GLN A 176 17.36 -7.02 -9.97
C GLN A 176 16.04 -6.26 -9.92
N SER A 177 15.12 -6.66 -9.03
CA SER A 177 13.88 -5.92 -8.77
C SER A 177 14.15 -4.48 -8.31
N ALA A 178 15.12 -4.28 -7.41
CA ALA A 178 15.55 -2.95 -6.98
C ALA A 178 16.05 -2.10 -8.17
N SER A 179 16.87 -2.67 -9.05
CA SER A 179 17.38 -1.99 -10.24
C SER A 179 16.27 -1.60 -11.22
N LEU A 180 15.31 -2.50 -11.46
CA LEU A 180 14.16 -2.23 -12.32
C LEU A 180 13.24 -1.16 -11.73
N SER A 181 13.06 -1.15 -10.40
CA SER A 181 12.25 -0.13 -9.70
C SER A 181 12.79 1.30 -9.88
N ARG A 182 14.10 1.45 -10.11
CA ARG A 182 14.78 2.73 -10.37
C ARG A 182 14.87 3.10 -11.85
N SER A 183 14.43 2.22 -12.75
CA SER A 183 14.50 2.48 -14.18
C SER A 183 13.67 3.71 -14.56
N GLU A 184 14.09 4.41 -15.62
CA GLU A 184 13.40 5.62 -16.07
C GLU A 184 11.95 5.35 -16.43
N SER A 185 11.67 4.17 -16.99
CA SER A 185 10.30 3.74 -17.31
C SER A 185 9.46 3.52 -16.04
N ALA A 186 9.98 2.85 -15.01
CA ALA A 186 9.24 2.65 -13.76
C ALA A 186 8.99 3.95 -12.98
N LEU A 187 9.90 4.93 -13.08
CA LEU A 187 9.82 6.18 -12.33
C LEU A 187 9.00 7.26 -13.06
N PHE A 188 9.27 7.47 -14.35
CA PHE A 188 8.81 8.65 -15.11
C PHE A 188 7.70 8.36 -16.11
N GLU A 189 7.53 7.12 -16.56
CA GLU A 189 6.44 6.79 -17.49
C GLU A 189 5.14 6.59 -16.70
N LEU A 190 4.12 7.38 -17.06
CA LEU A 190 2.77 7.30 -16.48
C LEU A 190 2.05 6.00 -16.88
N ASP A 191 2.43 5.42 -18.02
CA ASP A 191 1.80 4.23 -18.62
C ASP A 191 2.65 2.96 -18.48
N HIS A 192 3.65 2.96 -17.57
CA HIS A 192 4.46 1.77 -17.35
C HIS A 192 3.57 0.59 -16.91
N PRO A 193 3.62 -0.57 -17.60
CA PRO A 193 2.77 -1.72 -17.29
C PRO A 193 3.13 -2.28 -15.93
N SER A 194 2.46 -1.76 -14.91
CA SER A 194 2.48 -2.25 -13.55
C SER A 194 1.43 -3.35 -13.42
N PRO A 195 1.54 -4.31 -12.48
CA PRO A 195 0.45 -5.25 -12.15
C PRO A 195 -0.91 -4.57 -11.90
N ILE A 196 -0.89 -3.27 -11.57
CA ILE A 196 -2.05 -2.40 -11.38
C ILE A 196 -2.11 -1.38 -12.54
N SER A 197 -2.17 -1.89 -13.78
CA SER A 197 -1.87 -1.21 -15.06
C SER A 197 -2.77 -0.03 -15.51
N ASN A 198 -3.55 0.61 -14.63
CA ASN A 198 -4.48 1.68 -15.06
C ASN A 198 -4.69 2.84 -14.07
N VAL A 199 -3.89 2.95 -13.01
CA VAL A 199 -4.12 3.99 -11.99
C VAL A 199 -2.84 4.79 -11.80
N GLY A 200 -2.80 5.97 -12.42
CA GLY A 200 -1.76 6.96 -12.18
C GLY A 200 -1.61 7.21 -10.68
N THR A 201 -0.38 7.16 -10.19
CA THR A 201 -0.06 7.49 -8.80
C THR A 201 -0.03 8.99 -8.62
N GLU A 202 -0.60 9.49 -7.52
CA GLU A 202 -0.51 10.92 -7.17
C GLU A 202 0.95 11.38 -6.96
N ILE A 203 1.82 10.47 -6.54
CA ILE A 203 3.25 10.74 -6.39
C ILE A 203 3.93 10.52 -7.74
N ALA A 204 4.18 11.63 -8.46
CA ALA A 204 4.89 11.62 -9.74
C ALA A 204 6.37 11.99 -9.55
N PHE A 205 7.26 11.22 -10.18
CA PHE A 205 8.67 11.58 -10.29
C PHE A 205 8.90 12.40 -11.55
N ARG A 206 9.77 13.41 -11.45
CA ARG A 206 10.20 14.22 -12.59
C ARG A 206 11.71 14.23 -12.67
N LYS A 207 12.24 13.94 -13.85
CA LYS A 207 13.68 14.08 -14.12
C LYS A 207 14.03 15.56 -14.07
N MET A 208 15.01 15.90 -13.25
CA MET A 208 15.52 17.27 -13.10
C MET A 208 17.03 17.29 -13.35
N ASN A 209 17.48 18.33 -14.03
CA ASN A 209 18.91 18.60 -14.21
C ASN A 209 19.52 19.22 -12.95
N ALA A 210 20.84 19.20 -12.81
CA ALA A 210 21.54 19.76 -11.64
C ALA A 210 21.18 21.23 -11.38
N ASP A 211 21.07 22.05 -12.42
CA ASP A 211 20.70 23.47 -12.31
C ASP A 211 19.25 23.65 -11.86
N GLN A 212 18.33 22.82 -12.36
CA GLN A 212 16.92 22.84 -11.96
C GLN A 212 16.78 22.42 -10.50
N LEU A 213 17.51 21.38 -10.08
CA LEU A 213 17.53 20.92 -8.70
C LEU A 213 18.09 22.00 -7.76
N ALA A 214 19.18 22.67 -8.14
CA ALA A 214 19.75 23.78 -7.37
C ALA A 214 18.75 24.93 -7.21
N LYS A 215 18.04 25.28 -8.29
CA LYS A 215 17.00 26.32 -8.26
C LYS A 215 15.84 25.96 -7.33
N GLU A 216 15.32 24.74 -7.42
CA GLU A 216 14.23 24.27 -6.55
C GLU A 216 14.68 24.16 -5.08
N ARG A 217 15.91 23.71 -4.82
CA ARG A 217 16.50 23.69 -3.46
C ARG A 217 16.57 25.08 -2.85
N SER A 218 17.05 26.06 -3.61
CA SER A 218 17.10 27.47 -3.17
C SER A 218 15.70 28.03 -2.90
N LYS A 219 14.71 27.69 -3.72
CA LYS A 219 13.32 28.10 -3.52
C LYS A 219 12.70 27.53 -2.23
N LEU A 220 13.04 26.30 -1.89
CA LEU A 220 12.56 25.60 -0.69
C LEU A 220 13.42 25.89 0.56
N GLY A 221 14.51 26.66 0.42
CA GLY A 221 15.43 26.94 1.53
C GLY A 221 16.20 25.71 2.02
N LEU A 222 16.35 24.68 1.18
CA LEU A 222 17.01 23.42 1.56
C LEU A 222 18.51 23.51 1.28
N ALA A 223 19.33 23.19 2.28
CA ALA A 223 20.78 23.07 2.11
C ALA A 223 21.14 21.85 1.26
N ALA A 224 22.29 21.90 0.59
CA ALA A 224 22.88 20.72 -0.02
C ALA A 224 23.17 19.69 1.09
N TRP A 225 22.86 18.42 0.83
CA TRP A 225 23.30 17.32 1.68
C TRP A 225 24.82 17.37 1.75
N GLN A 226 25.37 17.71 2.92
CA GLN A 226 26.79 17.55 3.17
C GLN A 226 27.01 16.07 3.39
N ASP A 227 27.70 15.41 2.46
CA ASP A 227 28.20 14.07 2.70
C ASP A 227 29.21 14.18 3.86
N GLU A 228 28.83 13.70 5.05
CA GLU A 228 29.77 13.35 6.14
C GLU A 228 30.59 12.11 5.74
N ARG A 229 31.18 12.13 4.55
CA ARG A 229 32.25 11.26 4.11
C ARG A 229 33.35 12.14 3.53
N SER A 230 33.95 12.94 4.41
CA SER A 230 35.35 13.31 4.21
C SER A 230 36.22 12.25 4.91
N PRO A 231 37.37 11.90 4.30
CA PRO A 231 38.15 10.68 4.55
C PRO A 231 38.79 10.59 5.93
#